data_AF-A0A5V0LAG3-F1
#
_entry.id   AF-A0A5V0LAG3-F1
#
_cell.length_a   1.000
_cell.length_b   1.000
_cell.length_c   1.000
_cell.angle_alpha   90.00
_cell.angle_beta   90.00
_cell.angle_gamma   90.00
#
_symmetry.space_group_name_H-M   'P 1'
#
loop_
_entity.id
_entity.type
_entity.pdbx_description
1 polymer ?
#
loop_
_entity_poly.entity_id
_entity_poly.type
_entity_poly.pdbx_seq_one_letter_code
_entity_poly.pdbx_strand_id
1 'polypeptide(L)'
;PINIPINGVFNSHIGIFGNTGSGKSNTLAKLYQSLINRIDNIELFSSKSKFVLIDFNGEYGTLESSFPELCQSIKLSTKKDGGKIHFGEKEFWDDELLSVLFSATEKTQKPFLTHLIKSKLKYDDDLGEYLKRTIKIMFGTNPHKETVNLLKSLIPYFEEGDQQKIIDELSLFTWHSGQDKYTHPDSWLDNTTEVMQHTQATYNSNFNVTSVFDEIAIRATLQLINSVSRNYVQYDHIYPLINKIIAMSSSLAKVIEINDVQQNNKPISIISLKECNQSIKKTIPMMIAKCSFLEHKSSDNKIESFHLIIDEAHNILSESSVREAETWKDYRLELFEEIIKEGRKFGYFVTISSQRPFDISPTIVSQLHNYFIHRLVNENDLYLLKNTLSTLDAASRTLIPTLPPGACIISGTAFHTPLLVQIDRLAEESAPQSDTLDLENLWDL
;
A
#
# COMPACT_ATOMS: atom_id res chain seq x y z
N PRO A 1 12.73 -15.37 34.84
CA PRO A 1 12.17 -15.18 33.47
C PRO A 1 10.64 -15.31 33.48
N ILE A 2 9.94 -14.34 32.90
CA ILE A 2 8.48 -14.39 32.72
C ILE A 2 8.19 -15.13 31.40
N ASN A 3 7.34 -16.15 31.44
CA ASN A 3 6.95 -16.89 30.24
C ASN A 3 5.64 -16.30 29.68
N ILE A 4 5.72 -15.67 28.51
CA ILE A 4 4.54 -15.14 27.82
C ILE A 4 3.88 -16.30 27.04
N PRO A 5 2.56 -16.52 27.17
CA PRO A 5 1.88 -17.59 26.45
C PRO A 5 1.80 -17.25 24.96
N ILE A 6 2.06 -18.25 24.09
CA ILE A 6 1.95 -18.07 22.63
C ILE A 6 0.48 -17.81 22.27
N ASN A 7 -0.40 -18.72 22.70
CA ASN A 7 -1.85 -18.53 22.64
C ASN A 7 -2.27 -17.48 23.66
N GLY A 8 -3.16 -16.58 23.25
CA GLY A 8 -3.54 -15.39 24.00
C GLY A 8 -2.83 -14.15 23.48
N VAL A 9 -1.53 -14.23 23.16
CA VAL A 9 -0.75 -13.09 22.64
C VAL A 9 -0.71 -13.09 21.12
N PHE A 10 -0.15 -14.11 20.47
CA PHE A 10 0.07 -14.09 19.02
C PHE A 10 -1.17 -14.43 18.19
N ASN A 11 -2.22 -14.99 18.80
CA ASN A 11 -3.54 -15.16 18.18
C ASN A 11 -4.51 -14.00 18.53
N SER A 12 -3.95 -12.79 18.66
CA SER A 12 -4.65 -11.57 19.02
C SER A 12 -3.98 -10.35 18.37
N HIS A 13 -4.63 -9.19 18.41
CA HIS A 13 -4.02 -7.93 17.96
C HIS A 13 -3.17 -7.31 19.07
N ILE A 14 -1.96 -6.86 18.75
CA ILE A 14 -0.96 -6.37 19.71
C ILE A 14 -0.66 -4.88 19.47
N GLY A 15 -0.61 -4.09 20.53
CA GLY A 15 -0.09 -2.72 20.51
C GLY A 15 1.23 -2.59 21.28
N ILE A 16 2.25 -2.02 20.66
CA ILE A 16 3.52 -1.68 21.32
C ILE A 16 3.70 -0.16 21.24
N PHE A 17 3.66 0.50 22.39
CA PHE A 17 3.62 1.96 22.46
C PHE A 17 4.75 2.51 23.32
N GLY A 18 5.42 3.56 22.85
CA GLY A 18 6.51 4.21 23.59
C GLY A 18 7.25 5.27 22.80
N ASN A 19 7.78 6.28 23.49
CA ASN A 19 8.60 7.33 22.89
C ASN A 19 9.88 6.77 22.25
N THR A 20 10.52 7.53 21.35
CA THR A 20 11.84 7.20 20.81
C THR A 20 12.85 6.96 21.94
N GLY A 21 13.68 5.93 21.80
CA GLY A 21 14.68 5.54 22.82
C GLY A 21 14.12 4.81 24.04
N SER A 22 12.80 4.55 24.11
CA SER A 22 12.19 3.85 25.26
C SER A 22 12.36 2.32 25.25
N GLY A 23 12.86 1.75 24.16
CA GLY A 23 13.06 0.30 23.97
C GLY A 23 12.01 -0.41 23.11
N LYS A 24 11.08 0.35 22.51
CA LYS A 24 9.98 -0.16 21.66
C LYS A 24 10.46 -1.11 20.53
N SER A 25 11.40 -0.68 19.70
CA SER A 25 11.92 -1.50 18.58
C SER A 25 12.58 -2.79 19.09
N ASN A 26 13.34 -2.71 20.20
CA ASN A 26 13.92 -3.89 20.84
C ASN A 26 12.85 -4.85 21.35
N THR A 27 11.75 -4.35 21.94
CA THR A 27 10.62 -5.19 22.36
C THR A 27 9.94 -5.87 21.20
N LEU A 28 9.68 -5.16 20.09
CA LEU A 28 9.12 -5.76 18.89
C LEU A 28 10.01 -6.88 18.36
N ALA A 29 11.30 -6.60 18.17
CA ALA A 29 12.27 -7.60 17.72
C ALA A 29 12.36 -8.78 18.69
N LYS A 30 12.52 -8.52 20.00
CA LYS A 30 12.66 -9.56 21.02
C LYS A 30 11.43 -10.44 21.11
N LEU A 31 10.23 -9.88 21.00
CA LEU A 31 8.96 -10.60 21.03
C LEU A 31 8.90 -11.64 19.89
N TYR A 32 9.18 -11.20 18.66
CA TYR A 32 9.12 -12.07 17.49
C TYR A 32 10.31 -13.04 17.40
N GLN A 33 11.53 -12.63 17.76
CA GLN A 33 12.66 -13.57 17.84
C GLN A 33 12.43 -14.66 18.89
N SER A 34 11.83 -14.31 20.03
CA SER A 34 11.51 -15.30 21.08
C SER A 34 10.43 -16.27 20.62
N LEU A 35 9.50 -15.85 19.75
CA LEU A 35 8.54 -16.75 19.11
C LEU A 35 9.25 -17.67 18.10
N ILE A 36 10.07 -17.11 17.21
CA ILE A 36 10.75 -17.87 16.15
C ILE A 36 11.67 -18.95 16.74
N ASN A 37 12.39 -18.62 17.81
CA ASN A 37 13.24 -19.58 18.53
C ASN A 37 12.48 -20.76 19.16
N ARG A 38 11.14 -20.72 19.22
CA ARG A 38 10.30 -21.84 19.71
C ARG A 38 9.72 -22.69 18.58
N ILE A 39 10.05 -22.39 17.33
CA ILE A 39 9.56 -23.14 16.17
C ILE A 39 10.48 -24.34 15.95
N ASP A 40 9.99 -25.53 16.28
CA ASP A 40 10.73 -26.78 16.03
C ASP A 40 10.46 -27.34 14.62
N ASN A 41 9.23 -27.21 14.11
CA ASN A 41 8.83 -27.74 12.81
C ASN A 41 8.68 -26.61 11.77
N ILE A 42 9.79 -26.30 11.09
CA ILE A 42 9.90 -25.26 10.07
C ILE A 42 8.96 -25.52 8.89
N GLU A 43 8.83 -26.76 8.43
CA GLU A 43 8.00 -27.11 7.27
C GLU A 43 6.51 -26.85 7.57
N LEU A 44 6.02 -27.35 8.70
CA LEU A 44 4.65 -27.13 9.13
C LEU A 44 4.37 -25.64 9.35
N PHE A 45 5.28 -24.93 10.03
CA PHE A 45 5.17 -23.49 10.23
C PHE A 45 5.10 -22.74 8.91
N SER A 46 6.00 -23.06 7.96
CA SER A 46 6.06 -22.41 6.66
C SER A 46 4.80 -22.63 5.83
N SER A 47 4.16 -23.80 5.99
CA SER A 47 2.91 -24.13 5.30
C SER A 47 1.66 -23.53 5.94
N LYS A 48 1.72 -23.04 7.18
CA LYS A 48 0.54 -22.60 7.95
C LYS A 48 0.56 -21.17 8.42
N SER A 49 1.73 -20.52 8.46
CA SER A 49 1.84 -19.19 9.02
C SER A 49 2.70 -18.29 8.14
N LYS A 50 2.16 -17.12 7.82
CA LYS A 50 2.88 -16.06 7.11
C LYS A 50 3.01 -14.84 8.02
N PHE A 51 4.20 -14.25 8.05
CA PHE A 51 4.52 -13.04 8.80
C PHE A 51 5.05 -11.99 7.83
N VAL A 52 4.50 -10.79 7.88
CA VAL A 52 4.99 -9.66 7.09
C VAL A 52 5.28 -8.49 8.03
N LEU A 53 6.56 -8.13 8.12
CA LEU A 53 7.03 -6.97 8.88
C LEU A 53 7.23 -5.78 7.93
N ILE A 54 6.44 -4.73 8.13
CA ILE A 54 6.60 -3.45 7.47
C ILE A 54 7.59 -2.60 8.27
N ASP A 55 8.76 -2.39 7.69
CA ASP A 55 9.88 -1.69 8.31
C ASP A 55 10.11 -0.33 7.64
N PHE A 56 9.64 0.74 8.28
CA PHE A 56 9.71 2.11 7.73
C PHE A 56 11.13 2.69 7.63
N ASN A 57 12.04 2.21 8.50
CA ASN A 57 13.37 2.80 8.71
C ASN A 57 14.52 1.86 8.31
N GLY A 58 14.23 0.60 8.02
CA GLY A 58 15.23 -0.42 7.71
C GLY A 58 15.98 -0.93 8.94
N GLU A 59 15.34 -0.94 10.10
CA GLU A 59 15.94 -1.32 11.39
C GLU A 59 15.99 -2.84 11.60
N TYR A 60 15.13 -3.63 10.95
CA TYR A 60 14.91 -5.04 11.30
C TYR A 60 15.59 -6.03 10.35
N GLY A 61 16.53 -5.57 9.51
CA GLY A 61 17.27 -6.43 8.59
C GLY A 61 18.09 -7.54 9.28
N THR A 62 18.45 -7.35 10.54
CA THR A 62 19.19 -8.34 11.35
C THR A 62 18.42 -9.64 11.56
N LEU A 63 17.08 -9.62 11.52
CA LEU A 63 16.25 -10.83 11.61
C LEU A 63 16.52 -11.85 10.50
N GLU A 64 16.85 -11.39 9.30
CA GLU A 64 17.24 -12.29 8.19
C GLU A 64 18.58 -12.97 8.48
N SER A 65 19.51 -12.25 9.11
CA SER A 65 20.81 -12.81 9.50
C SER A 65 20.68 -13.81 10.65
N SER A 66 19.79 -13.54 11.61
CA SER A 66 19.52 -14.44 12.74
C SER A 66 18.73 -15.70 12.35
N PHE A 67 17.86 -15.62 11.33
CA PHE A 67 16.97 -16.73 10.92
C PHE A 67 16.93 -16.91 9.40
N PRO A 68 18.06 -17.26 8.75
CA PRO A 68 18.17 -17.28 7.29
C PRO A 68 17.27 -18.32 6.61
N GLU A 69 16.79 -19.35 7.32
CA GLU A 69 15.89 -20.36 6.75
C GLU A 69 14.41 -19.89 6.75
N LEU A 70 14.04 -18.97 7.65
CA LEU A 70 12.66 -18.54 7.86
C LEU A 70 12.38 -17.10 7.41
N CYS A 71 13.41 -16.25 7.37
CA CYS A 71 13.31 -14.82 7.11
C CYS A 71 13.92 -14.42 5.76
N GLN A 72 13.23 -13.54 5.03
CA GLN A 72 13.75 -12.83 3.85
C GLN A 72 13.56 -11.32 4.00
N SER A 73 14.54 -10.53 3.57
CA SER A 73 14.42 -9.07 3.52
C SER A 73 14.22 -8.55 2.10
N ILE A 74 13.16 -7.76 1.89
CA ILE A 74 12.86 -7.09 0.63
C ILE A 74 13.08 -5.60 0.84
N LYS A 75 14.19 -5.07 0.32
CA LYS A 75 14.57 -3.66 0.43
C LYS A 75 14.02 -2.87 -0.74
N LEU A 76 12.85 -2.27 -0.58
CA LEU A 76 12.21 -1.46 -1.63
C LEU A 76 12.91 -0.11 -1.76
N SER A 77 13.01 0.39 -2.99
CA SER A 77 13.59 1.70 -3.27
C SER A 77 12.86 2.38 -4.42
N THR A 78 12.51 3.65 -4.25
CA THR A 78 12.01 4.49 -5.35
C THR A 78 13.12 5.34 -5.97
N LYS A 79 14.32 5.33 -5.38
CA LYS A 79 15.46 6.18 -5.74
C LYS A 79 16.47 5.46 -6.63
N LYS A 80 16.74 4.19 -6.35
CA LYS A 80 17.64 3.31 -7.12
C LYS A 80 16.96 1.96 -7.32
N ASP A 81 17.60 1.07 -8.06
CA ASP A 81 17.15 -0.33 -8.14
C ASP A 81 17.23 -0.98 -6.76
N GLY A 82 16.18 -1.73 -6.42
CA GLY A 82 16.01 -2.41 -5.15
C GLY A 82 15.21 -3.69 -5.31
N GLY A 83 14.82 -4.29 -4.19
CA GLY A 83 13.89 -5.41 -4.19
C GLY A 83 12.51 -5.00 -4.69
N LYS A 84 11.73 -5.99 -5.11
CA LYS A 84 10.36 -5.82 -5.58
C LYS A 84 9.41 -6.78 -4.87
N ILE A 85 8.15 -6.38 -4.74
CA ILE A 85 7.05 -7.25 -4.34
C ILE A 85 6.48 -7.88 -5.60
N HIS A 86 6.24 -9.18 -5.54
CA HIS A 86 5.76 -9.97 -6.68
C HIS A 86 4.25 -10.19 -6.60
N PHE A 87 3.58 -10.10 -7.76
CA PHE A 87 2.18 -10.45 -7.94
C PHE A 87 2.00 -11.31 -9.17
N GLY A 88 1.09 -12.28 -9.11
CA GLY A 88 0.60 -12.95 -10.31
C GLY A 88 -0.24 -12.01 -11.17
N GLU A 89 -0.36 -12.28 -12.47
CA GLU A 89 -1.08 -11.36 -13.36
C GLU A 89 -2.56 -11.24 -13.00
N LYS A 90 -3.19 -12.36 -12.60
CA LYS A 90 -4.58 -12.37 -12.11
C LYS A 90 -4.78 -11.63 -10.79
N GLU A 91 -3.79 -11.68 -9.90
CA GLU A 91 -3.86 -11.01 -8.61
C GLU A 91 -3.75 -9.50 -8.78
N PHE A 92 -2.91 -9.07 -9.74
CA PHE A 92 -2.71 -7.65 -10.03
C PHE A 92 -3.90 -7.02 -10.75
N TRP A 93 -4.51 -7.72 -11.71
CA TRP A 93 -5.68 -7.23 -12.46
C TRP A 93 -7.01 -7.44 -11.71
N ASP A 94 -7.03 -7.04 -10.44
CA ASP A 94 -8.19 -7.07 -9.55
C ASP A 94 -8.67 -5.64 -9.22
N ASP A 95 -9.99 -5.43 -9.22
CA ASP A 95 -10.52 -4.07 -9.04
C ASP A 95 -10.35 -3.53 -7.63
N GLU A 96 -10.30 -4.40 -6.61
CA GLU A 96 -9.96 -3.97 -5.24
C GLU A 96 -8.49 -3.58 -5.16
N LEU A 97 -7.57 -4.41 -5.65
CA LEU A 97 -6.13 -4.12 -5.64
C LEU A 97 -5.83 -2.81 -6.37
N LEU A 98 -6.34 -2.62 -7.60
CA LEU A 98 -6.14 -1.38 -8.35
C LEU A 98 -6.79 -0.17 -7.65
N SER A 99 -7.93 -0.36 -6.99
CA SER A 99 -8.57 0.70 -6.21
C SER A 99 -7.70 1.14 -5.03
N VAL A 100 -7.05 0.20 -4.34
CA VAL A 100 -6.08 0.50 -3.28
C VAL A 100 -4.82 1.13 -3.84
N LEU A 101 -4.27 0.62 -4.95
CA LEU A 101 -3.05 1.20 -5.52
C LEU A 101 -3.24 2.66 -5.93
N PHE A 102 -4.40 3.01 -6.50
CA PHE A 102 -4.63 4.35 -7.08
C PHE A 102 -5.62 5.21 -6.31
N SER A 103 -5.93 4.84 -5.07
CA SER A 103 -6.81 5.62 -4.19
C SER A 103 -8.18 5.91 -4.79
N ALA A 104 -8.78 4.91 -5.44
CA ALA A 104 -10.03 5.09 -6.18
C ALA A 104 -11.22 5.33 -5.24
N THR A 105 -12.05 6.31 -5.54
CA THR A 105 -13.34 6.51 -4.85
C THR A 105 -14.33 5.40 -5.17
N GLU A 106 -15.10 4.96 -4.17
CA GLU A 106 -16.03 3.82 -4.32
C GLU A 106 -17.14 4.06 -5.33
N LYS A 107 -17.71 5.27 -5.36
CA LYS A 107 -18.95 5.54 -6.13
C LYS A 107 -18.73 5.63 -7.64
N THR A 108 -17.58 6.13 -8.09
CA THR A 108 -17.35 6.46 -9.51
C THR A 108 -16.06 5.85 -10.06
N GLN A 109 -14.98 5.88 -9.29
CA GLN A 109 -13.65 5.44 -9.77
C GLN A 109 -13.47 3.92 -9.69
N LYS A 110 -13.97 3.26 -8.65
CA LYS A 110 -13.95 1.78 -8.57
C LYS A 110 -14.75 1.12 -9.70
N PRO A 111 -16.02 1.51 -10.00
CA PRO A 111 -16.74 0.98 -11.15
C PRO A 111 -16.01 1.20 -12.49
N PHE A 112 -15.30 2.32 -12.62
CA PHE A 112 -14.45 2.58 -13.78
C PHE A 112 -13.29 1.56 -13.87
N LEU A 113 -12.57 1.29 -12.78
CA LEU A 113 -11.53 0.27 -12.75
C LEU A 113 -12.08 -1.15 -13.03
N THR A 114 -13.25 -1.49 -12.49
CA THR A 114 -13.94 -2.75 -12.81
C THR A 114 -14.23 -2.86 -14.31
N HIS A 115 -14.66 -1.76 -14.95
CA HIS A 115 -14.87 -1.74 -16.40
C HIS A 115 -13.55 -1.86 -17.17
N LEU A 116 -12.46 -1.29 -16.66
CA LEU A 116 -11.12 -1.36 -17.24
C LEU A 116 -10.64 -2.79 -17.34
N ILE A 117 -10.73 -3.54 -16.24
CA ILE A 117 -10.36 -4.96 -16.22
C ILE A 117 -11.22 -5.77 -17.19
N LYS A 118 -12.55 -5.54 -17.21
CA LYS A 118 -13.45 -6.19 -18.19
C LYS A 118 -13.09 -5.83 -19.63
N SER A 119 -12.67 -4.60 -19.87
CA SER A 119 -12.27 -4.13 -21.21
C SER A 119 -10.97 -4.80 -21.68
N LYS A 120 -10.02 -5.04 -20.78
CA LYS A 120 -8.79 -5.82 -21.06
C LYS A 120 -9.14 -7.19 -21.62
N LEU A 121 -9.99 -7.93 -20.90
CA LEU A 121 -10.45 -9.27 -21.31
C LEU A 121 -11.22 -9.27 -22.64
N LYS A 122 -11.93 -8.18 -22.97
CA LYS A 122 -12.73 -8.07 -24.20
C LYS A 122 -11.91 -7.75 -25.44
N TYR A 123 -10.77 -7.08 -25.29
CA TYR A 123 -9.97 -6.57 -26.41
C TYR A 123 -8.66 -7.34 -26.63
N ASP A 124 -8.60 -8.59 -26.15
CA ASP A 124 -7.53 -9.58 -26.44
C ASP A 124 -6.10 -9.02 -26.29
N ASP A 125 -5.91 -8.21 -25.25
CA ASP A 125 -4.65 -7.52 -24.94
C ASP A 125 -4.06 -6.60 -26.03
N ASP A 126 -4.80 -6.32 -27.13
CA ASP A 126 -4.36 -5.43 -28.21
C ASP A 126 -4.72 -3.96 -27.93
N LEU A 127 -3.74 -3.21 -27.44
CA LEU A 127 -3.87 -1.76 -27.22
C LEU A 127 -4.01 -0.96 -28.52
N GLY A 128 -3.45 -1.44 -29.63
CA GLY A 128 -3.54 -0.77 -30.93
C GLY A 128 -4.97 -0.80 -31.47
N GLU A 129 -5.62 -1.97 -31.43
CA GLU A 129 -7.04 -2.08 -31.80
C GLU A 129 -7.94 -1.27 -30.83
N TYR A 130 -7.58 -1.21 -29.54
CA TYR A 130 -8.30 -0.38 -28.59
C TYR A 130 -8.19 1.13 -28.91
N LEU A 131 -6.99 1.60 -29.26
CA LEU A 131 -6.75 2.96 -29.73
C LEU A 131 -7.57 3.26 -30.98
N LYS A 132 -7.51 2.40 -32.00
CA LYS A 132 -8.25 2.55 -33.27
C LYS A 132 -9.75 2.69 -33.06
N ARG A 133 -10.32 1.91 -32.13
CA ARG A 133 -11.74 2.03 -31.74
C ARG A 133 -12.03 3.32 -31.01
N THR A 134 -11.12 3.74 -30.13
CA THR A 134 -11.25 4.96 -29.35
C THR A 134 -11.29 6.20 -30.25
N ILE A 135 -10.39 6.27 -31.25
CA ILE A 135 -10.37 7.34 -32.26
C ILE A 135 -11.70 7.39 -33.03
N LYS A 136 -12.25 6.23 -33.44
CA LYS A 136 -13.55 6.18 -34.13
C LYS A 136 -14.71 6.69 -33.27
N ILE A 137 -14.66 6.47 -31.96
CA ILE A 137 -15.73 6.85 -31.03
C ILE A 137 -15.64 8.34 -30.65
N MET A 138 -14.44 8.87 -30.42
CA MET A 138 -14.27 10.23 -29.88
C MET A 138 -14.69 11.35 -30.84
N PHE A 139 -14.66 11.09 -32.15
CA PHE A 139 -15.19 11.99 -33.18
C PHE A 139 -16.58 11.58 -33.67
N GLY A 140 -17.25 10.68 -32.95
CA GLY A 140 -18.58 10.19 -33.29
C GLY A 140 -19.70 11.15 -32.88
N THR A 141 -20.83 10.60 -32.43
CA THR A 141 -22.06 11.37 -32.19
C THR A 141 -21.97 12.37 -31.02
N ASN A 142 -21.08 12.16 -30.06
CA ASN A 142 -20.90 13.06 -28.92
C ASN A 142 -19.41 13.36 -28.68
N PRO A 143 -18.79 14.25 -29.49
CA PRO A 143 -17.43 14.69 -29.25
C PRO A 143 -17.32 15.43 -27.91
N HIS A 144 -16.17 15.32 -27.25
CA HIS A 144 -15.90 16.02 -25.98
C HIS A 144 -14.56 16.75 -26.02
N LYS A 145 -14.53 17.98 -25.48
CA LYS A 145 -13.40 18.92 -25.57
C LYS A 145 -12.10 18.43 -24.91
N GLU A 146 -12.19 17.43 -24.04
CA GLU A 146 -11.04 16.88 -23.32
C GLU A 146 -10.36 15.74 -24.08
N THR A 147 -11.06 15.11 -25.02
CA THR A 147 -10.63 13.83 -25.62
C THR A 147 -9.34 13.90 -26.44
N VAL A 148 -9.11 14.96 -27.22
CA VAL A 148 -7.84 15.15 -27.94
C VAL A 148 -6.68 15.41 -26.97
N ASN A 149 -6.92 16.13 -25.88
CA ASN A 149 -5.88 16.36 -24.87
C ASN A 149 -5.53 15.08 -24.10
N LEU A 150 -6.52 14.22 -23.82
CA LEU A 150 -6.28 12.88 -23.28
C LEU A 150 -5.51 12.00 -24.27
N LEU A 151 -5.75 12.14 -25.58
CA LEU A 151 -4.97 11.41 -26.57
C LEU A 151 -3.51 11.91 -26.61
N LYS A 152 -3.30 13.22 -26.49
CA LYS A 152 -1.97 13.82 -26.36
C LYS A 152 -1.22 13.34 -25.12
N SER A 153 -1.90 13.08 -24.00
CA SER A 153 -1.22 12.55 -22.80
C SER A 153 -0.67 11.14 -23.00
N LEU A 154 -1.08 10.43 -24.06
CA LEU A 154 -0.54 9.13 -24.43
C LEU A 154 0.74 9.18 -25.26
N ILE A 155 1.14 10.35 -25.77
CA ILE A 155 2.34 10.52 -26.62
C ILE A 155 3.59 9.84 -26.03
N PRO A 156 3.92 9.97 -24.73
CA PRO A 156 5.12 9.34 -24.16
C PRO A 156 5.14 7.81 -24.24
N TYR A 157 3.98 7.17 -24.43
CA TYR A 157 3.87 5.71 -24.53
C TYR A 157 3.91 5.19 -25.97
N PHE A 158 3.95 6.05 -26.99
CA PHE A 158 4.15 5.63 -28.37
C PHE A 158 5.64 5.41 -28.68
N GLU A 159 5.93 4.64 -29.73
CA GLU A 159 7.29 4.49 -30.25
C GLU A 159 7.94 5.86 -30.54
N GLU A 160 9.20 6.05 -30.12
CA GLU A 160 9.90 7.34 -30.21
C GLU A 160 9.89 7.94 -31.62
N GLY A 161 9.93 7.10 -32.66
CA GLY A 161 9.90 7.52 -34.07
C GLY A 161 8.58 8.13 -34.55
N ASP A 162 7.48 7.92 -33.81
CA ASP A 162 6.15 8.41 -34.16
C ASP A 162 5.66 9.56 -33.27
N GLN A 163 6.26 9.77 -32.10
CA GLN A 163 5.83 10.80 -31.13
C GLN A 163 5.73 12.20 -31.74
N GLN A 164 6.74 12.65 -32.50
CA GLN A 164 6.71 13.97 -33.13
C GLN A 164 5.60 14.09 -34.17
N LYS A 165 5.37 13.04 -34.98
CA LYS A 165 4.30 13.04 -35.99
C LYS A 165 2.93 13.13 -35.34
N ILE A 166 2.73 12.43 -34.22
CA ILE A 166 1.50 12.47 -33.42
C ILE A 166 1.29 13.86 -32.81
N ILE A 167 2.36 14.48 -32.28
CA ILE A 167 2.30 15.86 -31.76
C ILE A 167 1.81 16.82 -32.86
N ASP A 168 2.46 16.76 -34.03
CA ASP A 168 2.14 17.64 -35.15
C ASP A 168 0.69 17.42 -35.61
N GLU A 169 0.28 16.15 -35.81
CA GLU A 169 -1.07 15.76 -36.21
C GLU A 169 -2.14 16.26 -35.22
N LEU A 170 -1.99 15.95 -33.91
CA LEU A 170 -2.98 16.29 -32.90
C LEU A 170 -3.01 17.80 -32.57
N SER A 171 -1.97 18.55 -32.91
CA SER A 171 -1.92 20.01 -32.70
C SER A 171 -2.89 20.78 -33.60
N LEU A 172 -3.26 20.20 -34.74
CA LEU A 172 -4.12 20.83 -35.75
C LEU A 172 -5.61 20.81 -35.34
N PHE A 173 -5.99 19.93 -34.40
CA PHE A 173 -7.38 19.83 -33.96
C PHE A 173 -7.76 20.99 -33.03
N THR A 174 -8.86 21.66 -33.36
CA THR A 174 -9.40 22.80 -32.58
C THR A 174 -10.82 22.51 -32.11
N TRP A 175 -11.11 22.79 -30.84
CA TRP A 175 -12.45 22.64 -30.28
C TRP A 175 -13.32 23.88 -30.54
N HIS A 176 -14.54 23.68 -31.05
CA HIS A 176 -15.53 24.74 -31.25
C HIS A 176 -16.74 24.56 -30.32
N SER A 177 -16.74 25.26 -29.18
CA SER A 177 -17.79 25.17 -28.15
C SER A 177 -19.19 25.55 -28.63
N GLY A 178 -19.32 26.29 -29.73
CA GLY A 178 -20.64 26.64 -30.28
C GLY A 178 -21.34 25.48 -30.99
N GLN A 179 -20.59 24.45 -31.41
CA GLN A 179 -21.09 23.29 -32.15
C GLN A 179 -20.76 21.96 -31.46
N ASP A 180 -20.10 22.03 -30.29
CA ASP A 180 -19.60 20.89 -29.53
C ASP A 180 -18.86 19.85 -30.40
N LYS A 181 -17.97 20.34 -31.26
CA LYS A 181 -17.18 19.49 -32.16
C LYS A 181 -15.75 19.97 -32.34
N TYR A 182 -14.89 19.06 -32.78
CA TYR A 182 -13.56 19.39 -33.27
C TYR A 182 -13.58 19.74 -34.76
N THR A 183 -12.62 20.55 -35.17
CA THR A 183 -12.31 20.84 -36.57
C THR A 183 -10.83 20.63 -36.83
N HIS A 184 -10.49 20.43 -38.10
CA HIS A 184 -9.14 20.42 -38.64
C HIS A 184 -9.03 21.58 -39.65
N PRO A 185 -7.85 22.19 -39.90
CA PRO A 185 -7.69 23.26 -40.89
C PRO A 185 -8.27 22.91 -42.27
N ASP A 186 -8.19 21.64 -42.63
CA ASP A 186 -8.60 21.11 -43.93
C ASP A 186 -9.97 20.38 -43.93
N SER A 187 -10.64 20.23 -42.78
CA SER A 187 -11.88 19.43 -42.68
C SER A 187 -12.73 19.77 -41.45
N TRP A 188 -14.05 19.66 -41.61
CA TRP A 188 -15.02 19.79 -40.51
C TRP A 188 -15.26 18.50 -39.72
N LEU A 189 -14.58 17.41 -40.10
CA LEU A 189 -14.59 16.10 -39.45
C LEU A 189 -16.01 15.50 -39.32
N ASP A 190 -16.85 15.71 -40.34
CA ASP A 190 -18.28 15.37 -40.27
C ASP A 190 -18.56 13.87 -40.45
N ASN A 191 -17.55 13.08 -40.82
CA ASN A 191 -17.66 11.62 -40.95
C ASN A 191 -16.36 10.90 -40.53
N THR A 192 -16.48 9.60 -40.25
CA THR A 192 -15.36 8.77 -39.80
C THR A 192 -14.22 8.69 -40.80
N THR A 193 -14.48 8.80 -42.11
CA THR A 193 -13.43 8.72 -43.14
C THR A 193 -12.50 9.93 -43.07
N GLU A 194 -13.05 11.14 -42.94
CA GLU A 194 -12.26 12.37 -42.76
C GLU A 194 -11.43 12.34 -41.48
N VAL A 195 -12.03 11.85 -40.39
CA VAL A 195 -11.31 11.67 -39.11
C VAL A 195 -10.10 10.74 -39.28
N MET A 196 -10.27 9.61 -39.96
CA MET A 196 -9.19 8.65 -40.18
C MET A 196 -8.06 9.23 -41.06
N GLN A 197 -8.39 10.08 -42.03
CA GLN A 197 -7.39 10.77 -42.86
C GLN A 197 -6.53 11.74 -42.04
N HIS A 198 -7.14 12.44 -41.08
CA HIS A 198 -6.45 13.42 -40.23
C HIS A 198 -5.90 12.84 -38.92
N THR A 199 -6.03 11.53 -38.70
CA THR A 199 -5.47 10.82 -37.53
C THR A 199 -4.57 9.66 -37.94
N GLN A 200 -4.08 9.64 -39.18
CA GLN A 200 -3.40 8.49 -39.76
C GLN A 200 -2.09 8.12 -39.04
N ALA A 201 -1.32 9.11 -38.54
CA ALA A 201 -0.13 8.87 -37.77
C ALA A 201 -0.51 8.20 -36.44
N THR A 202 -1.41 8.81 -35.66
CA THR A 202 -1.84 8.25 -34.37
C THR A 202 -2.52 6.89 -34.53
N TYR A 203 -3.35 6.72 -35.56
CA TYR A 203 -4.14 5.50 -35.81
C TYR A 203 -3.27 4.29 -36.17
N ASN A 204 -2.12 4.50 -36.82
CA ASN A 204 -1.22 3.43 -37.26
C ASN A 204 -0.01 3.22 -36.35
N SER A 205 0.20 4.09 -35.37
CA SER A 205 1.31 3.97 -34.41
C SER A 205 1.03 2.89 -33.38
N ASN A 206 2.10 2.29 -32.85
CA ASN A 206 2.03 1.32 -31.76
C ASN A 206 2.53 1.92 -30.45
N PHE A 207 2.04 1.38 -29.34
CA PHE A 207 2.55 1.70 -28.02
C PHE A 207 3.83 0.91 -27.72
N ASN A 208 4.80 1.57 -27.11
CA ASN A 208 5.98 0.96 -26.51
C ASN A 208 5.71 0.73 -25.01
N VAL A 209 5.11 -0.41 -24.67
CA VAL A 209 4.75 -0.77 -23.29
C VAL A 209 5.93 -1.45 -22.62
N THR A 210 6.53 -0.80 -21.61
CA THR A 210 7.70 -1.34 -20.90
C THR A 210 7.34 -2.01 -19.58
N SER A 211 6.15 -1.69 -19.04
CA SER A 211 5.63 -2.27 -17.81
C SER A 211 4.11 -2.37 -17.83
N VAL A 212 3.55 -3.23 -16.98
CA VAL A 212 2.09 -3.31 -16.78
C VAL A 212 1.50 -1.99 -16.27
N PHE A 213 2.31 -1.16 -15.60
CA PHE A 213 1.87 0.17 -15.17
C PHE A 213 1.68 1.13 -16.35
N ASP A 214 2.51 1.02 -17.40
CA ASP A 214 2.28 1.73 -18.67
C ASP A 214 0.98 1.25 -19.32
N GLU A 215 0.76 -0.07 -19.33
CA GLU A 215 -0.47 -0.66 -19.86
C GLU A 215 -1.72 -0.12 -19.14
N ILE A 216 -1.72 -0.07 -17.81
CA ILE A 216 -2.84 0.50 -17.04
C ILE A 216 -3.05 1.97 -17.40
N ALA A 217 -1.98 2.77 -17.47
CA ALA A 217 -2.07 4.18 -17.80
C ALA A 217 -2.70 4.40 -19.18
N ILE A 218 -2.27 3.62 -20.18
CA ILE A 218 -2.81 3.66 -21.54
C ILE A 218 -4.29 3.24 -21.53
N ARG A 219 -4.61 2.06 -20.97
CA ARG A 219 -5.98 1.54 -20.93
C ARG A 219 -6.94 2.47 -20.19
N ALA A 220 -6.52 3.03 -19.07
CA ALA A 220 -7.33 3.95 -18.28
C ALA A 220 -7.64 5.23 -19.07
N THR A 221 -6.66 5.77 -19.80
CA THR A 221 -6.85 6.97 -20.60
C THR A 221 -7.76 6.72 -21.79
N LEU A 222 -7.53 5.63 -22.54
CA LEU A 222 -8.42 5.23 -23.64
C LEU A 222 -9.84 4.94 -23.16
N GLN A 223 -9.98 4.32 -21.98
CA GLN A 223 -11.29 4.09 -21.39
C GLN A 223 -11.98 5.39 -21.01
N LEU A 224 -11.27 6.36 -20.42
CA LEU A 224 -11.86 7.66 -20.09
C LEU A 224 -12.42 8.33 -21.34
N ILE A 225 -11.65 8.35 -22.44
CA ILE A 225 -12.09 8.90 -23.73
C ILE A 225 -13.38 8.20 -24.19
N ASN A 226 -13.41 6.87 -24.17
CA ASN A 226 -14.58 6.09 -24.58
C ASN A 226 -15.80 6.31 -23.69
N SER A 227 -15.62 6.35 -22.37
CA SER A 227 -16.71 6.50 -21.41
C SER A 227 -17.31 7.90 -21.46
N VAL A 228 -16.49 8.94 -21.65
CA VAL A 228 -16.97 10.32 -21.81
C VAL A 228 -17.67 10.50 -23.15
N SER A 229 -17.11 9.98 -24.25
CA SER A 229 -17.74 10.03 -25.59
C SER A 229 -19.08 9.28 -25.68
N ARG A 230 -19.33 8.36 -24.73
CA ARG A 230 -20.61 7.64 -24.59
C ARG A 230 -21.52 8.21 -23.49
N ASN A 231 -21.12 9.30 -22.84
CA ASN A 231 -21.81 9.91 -21.70
C ASN A 231 -22.06 8.93 -20.52
N TYR A 232 -21.19 7.93 -20.35
CA TYR A 232 -21.28 6.98 -19.24
C TYR A 232 -20.68 7.52 -17.95
N VAL A 233 -19.71 8.44 -18.05
CA VAL A 233 -19.04 9.06 -16.91
C VAL A 233 -18.86 10.55 -17.15
N GLN A 234 -18.71 11.31 -16.06
CA GLN A 234 -18.29 12.71 -16.11
C GLN A 234 -16.77 12.78 -16.03
N TYR A 235 -16.15 13.57 -16.91
CA TYR A 235 -14.70 13.73 -16.98
C TYR A 235 -14.10 14.13 -15.62
N ASP A 236 -14.67 15.13 -14.95
CA ASP A 236 -14.15 15.67 -13.69
C ASP A 236 -14.13 14.66 -12.53
N HIS A 237 -14.94 13.61 -12.60
CA HIS A 237 -14.98 12.56 -11.56
C HIS A 237 -13.90 11.49 -11.75
N ILE A 238 -13.45 11.26 -12.99
CA ILE A 238 -12.53 10.18 -13.33
C ILE A 238 -11.12 10.71 -13.65
N TYR A 239 -10.99 11.89 -14.24
CA TYR A 239 -9.68 12.47 -14.55
C TYR A 239 -8.71 12.53 -13.35
N PRO A 240 -9.13 12.82 -12.11
CA PRO A 240 -8.26 12.72 -10.94
C PRO A 240 -7.68 11.31 -10.72
N LEU A 241 -8.41 10.24 -11.05
CA LEU A 241 -7.91 8.87 -11.02
C LEU A 241 -6.81 8.66 -12.06
N ILE A 242 -7.00 9.13 -13.29
CA ILE A 242 -6.01 9.01 -14.37
C ILE A 242 -4.69 9.67 -13.95
N ASN A 243 -4.74 10.87 -13.38
CA ASN A 243 -3.56 11.56 -12.89
C ASN A 243 -2.86 10.78 -11.77
N LYS A 244 -3.61 10.17 -10.85
CA LYS A 244 -3.04 9.29 -9.81
C LYS A 244 -2.37 8.06 -10.40
N ILE A 245 -3.00 7.39 -11.38
CA ILE A 245 -2.42 6.24 -12.09
C ILE A 245 -1.08 6.63 -12.71
N ILE A 246 -1.05 7.69 -13.52
CA ILE A 246 0.18 8.12 -14.21
C ILE A 246 1.27 8.52 -13.21
N ALA A 247 0.91 9.31 -12.19
CA ALA A 247 1.88 9.79 -11.19
C ALA A 247 2.49 8.64 -10.35
N MET A 248 1.70 7.61 -10.04
CA MET A 248 2.15 6.49 -9.20
C MET A 248 2.86 5.39 -10.01
N SER A 249 2.54 5.24 -11.30
CA SER A 249 3.06 4.18 -12.17
C SER A 249 4.59 4.05 -12.13
N SER A 250 5.30 5.17 -12.29
CA SER A 250 6.78 5.19 -12.25
C SER A 250 7.38 4.75 -10.92
N SER A 251 6.69 5.02 -9.81
CA SER A 251 7.15 4.62 -8.47
C SER A 251 6.79 3.16 -8.19
N LEU A 252 5.61 2.71 -8.62
CA LEU A 252 5.14 1.33 -8.46
C LEU A 252 5.97 0.36 -9.31
N ALA A 253 6.32 0.72 -10.56
CA ALA A 253 7.17 -0.10 -11.43
C ALA A 253 8.57 -0.43 -10.85
N LYS A 254 9.06 0.44 -9.95
CA LYS A 254 10.34 0.23 -9.24
C LYS A 254 10.24 -0.75 -8.08
N VAL A 255 9.06 -0.92 -7.49
CA VAL A 255 8.87 -1.68 -6.23
C VAL A 255 7.93 -2.86 -6.37
N ILE A 256 7.23 -2.99 -7.50
CA ILE A 256 6.34 -4.11 -7.82
C ILE A 256 6.80 -4.73 -9.13
N GLU A 257 6.77 -6.06 -9.18
CA GLU A 257 6.97 -6.87 -10.36
C GLU A 257 5.79 -7.81 -10.53
N ILE A 258 5.35 -7.99 -11.77
CA ILE A 258 4.24 -8.88 -12.10
C ILE A 258 4.84 -10.06 -12.84
N ASN A 259 4.79 -11.23 -12.22
CA ASN A 259 5.27 -12.47 -12.78
C ASN A 259 4.50 -13.66 -12.19
N ASP A 260 4.12 -14.62 -13.03
CA ASP A 260 3.43 -15.84 -12.60
C ASP A 260 4.41 -16.92 -12.06
N VAL A 261 5.66 -16.53 -11.77
CA VAL A 261 6.67 -17.46 -11.26
C VAL A 261 6.44 -17.68 -9.77
N GLN A 262 6.16 -18.93 -9.39
CA GLN A 262 6.10 -19.33 -7.98
C GLN A 262 7.48 -19.11 -7.33
N GLN A 263 7.62 -18.01 -6.59
CA GLN A 263 8.77 -17.83 -5.72
C GLN A 263 8.60 -18.65 -4.45
N ASN A 264 9.69 -19.29 -4.04
CA ASN A 264 9.78 -20.01 -2.78
C ASN A 264 9.91 -18.97 -1.65
N ASN A 265 8.81 -18.28 -1.35
CA ASN A 265 8.78 -17.23 -0.33
C ASN A 265 8.93 -17.84 1.04
N LYS A 266 9.92 -17.36 1.79
CA LYS A 266 10.07 -17.71 3.19
C LYS A 266 8.87 -17.21 4.00
N PRO A 267 8.48 -17.90 5.09
CA PRO A 267 7.28 -17.55 5.84
C PRO A 267 7.33 -16.19 6.51
N ILE A 268 8.52 -15.64 6.74
CA ILE A 268 8.70 -14.33 7.37
C ILE A 268 9.34 -13.38 6.35
N SER A 269 8.59 -12.36 5.95
CA SER A 269 9.05 -11.34 5.01
C SER A 269 9.21 -9.99 5.70
N ILE A 270 10.38 -9.38 5.58
CA ILE A 270 10.71 -8.07 6.14
C ILE A 270 10.80 -7.07 4.99
N ILE A 271 9.81 -6.19 4.88
CA ILE A 271 9.70 -5.23 3.79
C ILE A 271 10.23 -3.89 4.29
N SER A 272 11.45 -3.54 3.87
CA SER A 272 12.04 -2.26 4.21
C SER A 272 11.60 -1.18 3.23
N LEU A 273 11.03 -0.10 3.78
CA LEU A 273 10.57 1.07 3.05
C LEU A 273 11.52 2.27 3.21
N LYS A 274 12.71 2.07 3.81
CA LYS A 274 13.67 3.14 4.15
C LYS A 274 13.93 4.11 3.00
N GLU A 275 14.09 3.59 1.79
CA GLU A 275 14.44 4.35 0.58
C GLU A 275 13.24 4.66 -0.33
N CYS A 276 12.02 4.42 0.13
CA CYS A 276 10.79 4.73 -0.59
C CYS A 276 10.32 6.17 -0.36
N ASN A 277 9.66 6.73 -1.37
CA ASN A 277 8.94 7.99 -1.24
C ASN A 277 7.69 7.85 -0.33
N GLN A 278 7.11 8.98 0.08
CA GLN A 278 5.97 9.00 1.02
C GLN A 278 4.71 8.33 0.47
N SER A 279 4.51 8.32 -0.86
CA SER A 279 3.37 7.65 -1.48
C SER A 279 3.49 6.14 -1.34
N ILE A 280 4.63 5.55 -1.76
CA ILE A 280 4.91 4.11 -1.63
C ILE A 280 4.93 3.66 -0.17
N LYS A 281 5.44 4.50 0.74
CA LYS A 281 5.41 4.24 2.19
C LYS A 281 4.00 4.03 2.76
N LYS A 282 2.96 4.53 2.09
CA LYS A 282 1.57 4.37 2.49
C LYS A 282 0.85 3.31 1.66
N THR A 283 1.06 3.31 0.35
CA THR A 283 0.36 2.42 -0.59
C THR A 283 0.76 0.96 -0.40
N ILE A 284 2.04 0.64 -0.22
CA ILE A 284 2.49 -0.75 -0.11
C ILE A 284 1.94 -1.46 1.14
N PRO A 285 2.03 -0.87 2.36
CA PRO A 285 1.43 -1.50 3.54
C PRO A 285 -0.09 -1.67 3.42
N MET A 286 -0.76 -0.68 2.82
CA MET A 286 -2.20 -0.74 2.55
C MET A 286 -2.59 -1.88 1.61
N MET A 287 -1.85 -2.01 0.51
CA MET A 287 -2.03 -3.07 -0.47
C MET A 287 -1.83 -4.44 0.18
N ILE A 288 -0.73 -4.63 0.92
CA ILE A 288 -0.45 -5.89 1.62
C ILE A 288 -1.59 -6.23 2.57
N ALA A 289 -2.01 -5.27 3.40
CA ALA A 289 -3.09 -5.46 4.36
C ALA A 289 -4.39 -5.88 3.67
N LYS A 290 -4.78 -5.18 2.60
CA LYS A 290 -6.02 -5.49 1.87
C LYS A 290 -5.96 -6.86 1.21
N CYS A 291 -4.91 -7.15 0.45
CA CYS A 291 -4.82 -8.36 -0.35
C CYS A 291 -4.77 -9.61 0.53
N SER A 292 -3.88 -9.60 1.53
CA SER A 292 -3.75 -10.74 2.45
C SER A 292 -4.99 -10.93 3.33
N PHE A 293 -5.69 -9.85 3.71
CA PHE A 293 -6.95 -9.98 4.43
C PHE A 293 -8.08 -10.54 3.56
N LEU A 294 -8.20 -10.10 2.30
CA LEU A 294 -9.17 -10.65 1.35
C LEU A 294 -8.92 -12.14 1.07
N GLU A 295 -7.66 -12.54 0.87
CA GLU A 295 -7.26 -13.94 0.71
C GLU A 295 -7.80 -14.76 1.89
N HIS A 296 -7.47 -14.35 3.12
CA HIS A 296 -7.91 -15.02 4.36
C HIS A 296 -9.44 -15.02 4.56
N LYS A 297 -10.15 -13.98 4.12
CA LYS A 297 -11.61 -13.89 4.21
C LYS A 297 -12.32 -14.80 3.20
N SER A 298 -11.72 -14.98 2.01
CA SER A 298 -12.28 -15.77 0.92
C SER A 298 -12.05 -17.27 1.08
N SER A 299 -10.92 -17.64 1.66
CA SER A 299 -10.57 -19.01 1.99
C SER A 299 -11.27 -19.45 3.28
N ASP A 300 -11.83 -20.65 3.35
CA ASP A 300 -12.29 -21.26 4.62
C ASP A 300 -11.07 -21.72 5.48
N ASN A 301 -9.97 -20.95 5.43
CA ASN A 301 -8.64 -21.21 5.98
C ASN A 301 -8.62 -21.05 7.51
N LYS A 302 -9.45 -21.82 8.21
CA LYS A 302 -9.43 -21.87 9.69
C LYS A 302 -8.11 -22.39 10.27
N ILE A 303 -7.21 -22.90 9.43
CA ILE A 303 -5.97 -23.58 9.84
C ILE A 303 -4.71 -22.74 9.53
N GLU A 304 -4.85 -21.62 8.80
CA GLU A 304 -3.70 -20.77 8.43
C GLU A 304 -3.75 -19.44 9.19
N SER A 305 -2.57 -18.88 9.48
CA SER A 305 -2.44 -17.59 10.14
C SER A 305 -1.63 -16.59 9.33
N PHE A 306 -2.07 -15.34 9.35
CA PHE A 306 -1.32 -14.21 8.80
C PHE A 306 -1.05 -13.20 9.89
N HIS A 307 0.20 -12.78 10.01
CA HIS A 307 0.63 -11.80 11.01
C HIS A 307 1.19 -10.58 10.27
N LEU A 308 0.43 -9.49 10.27
CA LEU A 308 0.89 -8.19 9.77
C LEU A 308 1.50 -7.39 10.91
N ILE A 309 2.81 -7.17 10.85
CA ILE A 309 3.55 -6.38 11.83
C ILE A 309 3.91 -5.04 11.20
N ILE A 310 3.52 -3.96 11.84
CA ILE A 310 3.76 -2.60 11.34
C ILE A 310 4.52 -1.83 12.40
N ASP A 311 5.79 -1.54 12.12
CA ASP A 311 6.50 -0.54 12.91
C ASP A 311 6.14 0.88 12.47
N GLU A 312 6.28 1.83 13.37
CA GLU A 312 5.95 3.24 13.14
C GLU A 312 4.54 3.42 12.54
N ALA A 313 3.56 2.67 13.07
CA ALA A 313 2.22 2.51 12.50
C ALA A 313 1.42 3.81 12.35
N HIS A 314 1.78 4.88 13.07
CA HIS A 314 1.19 6.21 12.87
C HIS A 314 1.39 6.73 11.44
N ASN A 315 2.40 6.26 10.69
CA ASN A 315 2.58 6.61 9.27
C ASN A 315 1.41 6.15 8.38
N ILE A 316 0.70 5.09 8.78
CA ILE A 316 -0.43 4.49 8.03
C ILE A 316 -1.75 4.62 8.79
N LEU A 317 -1.76 4.80 10.11
CA LEU A 317 -3.01 4.76 10.88
C LEU A 317 -3.39 6.12 11.48
N SER A 318 -2.70 7.21 11.11
CA SER A 318 -2.93 8.53 11.68
C SER A 318 -4.23 9.20 11.24
N GLU A 319 -5.05 9.73 12.15
CA GLU A 319 -6.26 10.50 11.84
C GLU A 319 -5.99 11.97 11.46
N SER A 320 -4.80 12.51 11.74
CA SER A 320 -4.50 13.95 11.65
C SER A 320 -3.87 14.38 10.32
N SER A 321 -3.86 13.52 9.29
CA SER A 321 -3.27 13.80 7.97
C SER A 321 -4.07 14.84 7.16
N VAL A 322 -3.84 16.13 7.40
CA VAL A 322 -4.49 17.27 6.68
C VAL A 322 -4.14 17.33 5.18
N ARG A 323 -3.11 16.60 4.72
CA ARG A 323 -2.59 16.68 3.34
C ARG A 323 -3.17 15.63 2.38
N GLU A 324 -4.06 14.76 2.84
CA GLU A 324 -4.62 13.66 2.04
C GLU A 324 -6.04 14.00 1.58
N ALA A 325 -6.45 13.46 0.42
CA ALA A 325 -7.85 13.48 0.06
C ALA A 325 -8.66 12.73 1.12
N GLU A 326 -9.70 13.35 1.68
CA GLU A 326 -10.52 12.80 2.77
C GLU A 326 -10.96 11.34 2.48
N THR A 327 -11.33 11.07 1.22
CA THR A 327 -11.75 9.74 0.76
C THR A 327 -10.69 8.63 0.90
N TRP A 328 -9.41 8.92 0.70
CA TRP A 328 -8.34 7.92 0.89
C TRP A 328 -8.09 7.63 2.36
N LYS A 329 -8.15 8.68 3.18
CA LYS A 329 -7.96 8.59 4.62
C LYS A 329 -9.04 7.69 5.23
N ASP A 330 -10.30 7.89 4.83
CA ASP A 330 -11.44 7.11 5.31
C ASP A 330 -11.28 5.63 4.94
N TYR A 331 -11.02 5.32 3.67
CA TYR A 331 -10.81 3.94 3.22
C TYR A 331 -9.70 3.19 3.99
N ARG A 332 -8.58 3.87 4.23
CA ARG A 332 -7.44 3.30 4.97
C ARG A 332 -7.80 2.95 6.40
N LEU A 333 -8.48 3.84 7.11
CA LEU A 333 -8.89 3.58 8.48
C LEU A 333 -9.99 2.52 8.55
N GLU A 334 -10.97 2.59 7.64
CA GLU A 334 -12.03 1.58 7.51
C GLU A 334 -11.47 0.18 7.32
N LEU A 335 -10.48 0.00 6.44
CA LEU A 335 -9.83 -1.29 6.22
C LEU A 335 -9.20 -1.83 7.51
N PHE A 336 -8.38 -1.02 8.17
CA PHE A 336 -7.70 -1.48 9.39
C PHE A 336 -8.67 -1.68 10.55
N GLU A 337 -9.73 -0.88 10.66
CA GLU A 337 -10.81 -1.13 11.60
C GLU A 337 -11.54 -2.44 11.33
N GLU A 338 -11.83 -2.76 10.06
CA GLU A 338 -12.42 -4.05 9.66
C GLU A 338 -11.48 -5.20 10.04
N ILE A 339 -10.19 -5.10 9.69
CA ILE A 339 -9.17 -6.11 10.03
C ILE A 339 -9.10 -6.33 11.54
N ILE A 340 -9.12 -5.26 12.33
CA ILE A 340 -9.01 -5.36 13.79
C ILE A 340 -10.30 -5.91 14.43
N LYS A 341 -11.48 -5.64 13.85
CA LYS A 341 -12.78 -6.15 14.33
C LYS A 341 -13.04 -7.60 13.92
N GLU A 342 -12.63 -8.00 12.73
CA GLU A 342 -12.98 -9.29 12.12
C GLU A 342 -11.79 -10.23 11.91
N GLY A 343 -10.57 -9.72 11.76
CA GLY A 343 -9.37 -10.48 11.36
C GLY A 343 -9.11 -11.71 12.21
N ARG A 344 -9.30 -11.62 13.52
CA ARG A 344 -9.17 -12.75 14.44
C ARG A 344 -10.05 -13.96 14.08
N LYS A 345 -11.23 -13.75 13.48
CA LYS A 345 -12.12 -14.84 13.02
C LYS A 345 -11.53 -15.61 11.83
N PHE A 346 -10.64 -14.96 11.08
CA PHE A 346 -10.03 -15.46 9.84
C PHE A 346 -8.53 -15.80 9.99
N GLY A 347 -8.03 -15.89 11.23
CA GLY A 347 -6.61 -16.16 11.49
C GLY A 347 -5.68 -14.99 11.11
N TYR A 348 -6.22 -13.78 10.95
CA TYR A 348 -5.47 -12.59 10.56
C TYR A 348 -5.20 -11.70 11.79
N PHE A 349 -3.92 -11.52 12.12
CA PHE A 349 -3.46 -10.81 13.31
C PHE A 349 -2.62 -9.61 12.92
N VAL A 350 -2.73 -8.55 13.72
CA VAL A 350 -2.01 -7.30 13.48
C VAL A 350 -1.23 -6.93 14.73
N THR A 351 0.03 -6.59 14.56
CA THR A 351 0.83 -5.92 15.59
C THR A 351 1.18 -4.52 15.12
N ILE A 352 0.82 -3.52 15.91
CA ILE A 352 1.18 -2.14 15.65
C ILE A 352 2.20 -1.66 16.68
N SER A 353 3.30 -1.08 16.21
CA SER A 353 4.27 -0.38 17.04
C SER A 353 4.24 1.10 16.70
N SER A 354 4.14 1.99 17.70
CA SER A 354 4.12 3.43 17.48
C SER A 354 4.58 4.24 18.69
N GLN A 355 5.22 5.37 18.41
CA GLN A 355 5.60 6.39 19.38
C GLN A 355 4.57 7.53 19.52
N ARG A 356 3.52 7.51 18.69
CA ARG A 356 2.41 8.46 18.75
C ARG A 356 1.09 7.69 18.79
N PRO A 357 0.75 7.02 19.90
CA PRO A 357 -0.50 6.29 20.01
C PRO A 357 -1.72 7.20 19.84
N PHE A 358 -1.68 8.46 20.29
CA PHE A 358 -2.78 9.42 20.10
C PHE A 358 -3.08 9.75 18.64
N ASP A 359 -2.09 9.66 17.75
CA ASP A 359 -2.33 9.91 16.33
C ASP A 359 -3.12 8.77 15.68
N ILE A 360 -3.07 7.55 16.22
CA ILE A 360 -3.72 6.35 15.67
C ILE A 360 -5.23 6.39 15.97
N SER A 361 -6.06 5.91 15.04
CA SER A 361 -7.52 5.78 15.24
C SER A 361 -7.84 5.17 16.63
N PRO A 362 -8.63 5.86 17.47
CA PRO A 362 -9.06 5.34 18.76
C PRO A 362 -9.85 4.03 18.64
N THR A 363 -10.58 3.83 17.53
CA THR A 363 -11.27 2.57 17.25
C THR A 363 -10.28 1.43 17.10
N ILE A 364 -9.18 1.63 16.38
CA ILE A 364 -8.12 0.61 16.23
C ILE A 364 -7.49 0.33 17.59
N VAL A 365 -7.07 1.37 18.32
CA VAL A 365 -6.38 1.20 19.60
C VAL A 365 -7.28 0.48 20.60
N SER A 366 -8.58 0.77 20.66
CA SER A 366 -9.53 0.14 21.59
C SER A 366 -9.85 -1.33 21.35
N GLN A 367 -9.53 -1.83 20.17
CA GLN A 367 -9.77 -3.22 19.79
C GLN A 367 -8.49 -4.08 19.83
N LEU A 368 -7.35 -3.50 20.20
CA LEU A 368 -6.15 -4.27 20.50
C LEU A 368 -6.36 -5.08 21.79
N HIS A 369 -5.79 -6.28 21.81
CA HIS A 369 -6.05 -7.26 22.87
C HIS A 369 -4.93 -7.30 23.90
N ASN A 370 -3.68 -7.05 23.48
CA ASN A 370 -2.51 -7.07 24.33
C ASN A 370 -1.62 -5.87 24.03
N TYR A 371 -1.06 -5.29 25.09
CA TYR A 371 -0.37 -4.02 25.06
C TYR A 371 0.98 -4.13 25.76
N PHE A 372 2.00 -3.59 25.11
CA PHE A 372 3.35 -3.43 25.61
C PHE A 372 3.64 -1.92 25.66
N ILE A 373 3.56 -1.36 26.86
CA ILE A 373 3.61 0.09 27.08
C ILE A 373 4.95 0.44 27.69
N HIS A 374 5.81 1.03 26.88
CA HIS A 374 7.03 1.67 27.30
C HIS A 374 6.78 3.11 27.76
N ARG A 375 7.85 3.81 28.10
CA ARG A 375 7.80 5.21 28.53
C ARG A 375 7.04 6.08 27.53
N LEU A 376 5.96 6.71 28.00
CA LEU A 376 5.19 7.74 27.31
C LEU A 376 5.04 8.94 28.23
N VAL A 377 5.24 10.14 27.67
CA VAL A 377 5.28 11.40 28.44
C VAL A 377 4.16 12.36 28.02
N ASN A 378 3.57 12.16 26.85
CA ASN A 378 2.51 13.03 26.33
C ASN A 378 1.19 12.74 27.05
N GLU A 379 0.55 13.78 27.59
CA GLU A 379 -0.72 13.68 28.30
C GLU A 379 -1.86 13.13 27.43
N ASN A 380 -1.90 13.47 26.14
CA ASN A 380 -2.91 12.95 25.21
C ASN A 380 -2.74 11.44 24.97
N ASP A 381 -1.49 10.97 24.88
CA ASP A 381 -1.18 9.54 24.76
C ASP A 381 -1.62 8.79 26.02
N LEU A 382 -1.28 9.32 27.20
CA LEU A 382 -1.69 8.74 28.48
C LEU A 382 -3.21 8.74 28.66
N TYR A 383 -3.89 9.80 28.22
CA TYR A 383 -5.34 9.91 28.28
C TYR A 383 -6.02 8.90 27.35
N LEU A 384 -5.54 8.73 26.11
CA LEU A 384 -6.03 7.71 25.20
C LEU A 384 -5.90 6.32 25.82
N LEU A 385 -4.72 5.98 26.36
CA LEU A 385 -4.47 4.70 26.99
C LEU A 385 -5.36 4.48 28.22
N LYS A 386 -5.58 5.52 29.04
CA LYS A 386 -6.48 5.46 30.20
C LYS A 386 -7.91 5.06 29.83
N ASN A 387 -8.43 5.61 28.73
CA ASN A 387 -9.82 5.36 28.30
C ASN A 387 -9.97 4.05 27.54
N THR A 388 -8.89 3.59 26.92
CA THR A 388 -8.87 2.39 26.08
C THR A 388 -8.61 1.13 26.92
N LEU A 389 -7.73 1.22 27.91
CA LEU A 389 -7.23 0.07 28.66
C LEU A 389 -7.96 -0.10 29.99
N SER A 390 -8.99 -0.94 30.01
CA SER A 390 -9.71 -1.30 31.23
C SER A 390 -8.86 -2.10 32.22
N THR A 391 -7.86 -2.85 31.73
CA THR A 391 -6.98 -3.70 32.52
C THR A 391 -5.83 -2.92 33.19
N LEU A 392 -5.60 -1.66 32.80
CA LEU A 392 -4.49 -0.86 33.31
C LEU A 392 -4.94 -0.04 34.53
N ASP A 393 -4.45 -0.42 35.71
CA ASP A 393 -4.80 0.24 36.97
C ASP A 393 -4.14 1.63 37.11
N ALA A 394 -4.63 2.42 38.08
CA ALA A 394 -4.13 3.77 38.29
C ALA A 394 -2.65 3.79 38.71
N ALA A 395 -2.20 2.78 39.47
CA ALA A 395 -0.82 2.67 39.93
C ALA A 395 0.14 2.37 38.78
N SER A 396 -0.19 1.46 37.86
CA SER A 396 0.65 1.21 36.68
C SER A 396 0.71 2.43 35.77
N ARG A 397 -0.41 3.18 35.63
CA ARG A 397 -0.44 4.40 34.80
C ARG A 397 0.52 5.48 35.28
N THR A 398 0.61 5.71 36.59
CA THR A 398 1.52 6.73 37.15
C THR A 398 2.99 6.35 36.97
N LEU A 399 3.30 5.08 36.70
CA LEU A 399 4.66 4.61 36.41
C LEU A 399 5.07 4.83 34.95
N ILE A 400 4.13 4.88 33.99
CA ILE A 400 4.44 4.98 32.55
C ILE A 400 5.45 6.11 32.24
N PRO A 401 5.28 7.35 32.74
CA PRO A 401 6.20 8.46 32.40
C PRO A 401 7.60 8.30 32.99
N THR A 402 7.75 7.47 34.03
CA THR A 402 8.98 7.28 34.80
C THR A 402 9.71 5.98 34.46
N LEU A 403 9.17 5.16 33.55
CA LEU A 403 9.81 3.92 33.11
C LEU A 403 11.20 4.19 32.52
N PRO A 404 12.24 3.46 32.97
CA PRO A 404 13.55 3.51 32.31
C PRO A 404 13.50 2.85 30.92
N PRO A 405 14.48 3.11 30.05
CA PRO A 405 14.60 2.42 28.76
C PRO A 405 14.59 0.89 28.92
N GLY A 406 13.83 0.21 28.07
CA GLY A 406 13.66 -1.24 28.11
C GLY A 406 12.67 -1.74 29.17
N ALA A 407 12.26 -0.93 30.14
CA ALA A 407 11.14 -1.27 31.01
C ALA A 407 9.81 -1.09 30.26
N CYS A 408 8.89 -2.02 30.50
CA CYS A 408 7.61 -2.11 29.81
C CYS A 408 6.53 -2.56 30.79
N ILE A 409 5.35 -1.96 30.70
CA ILE A 409 4.14 -2.48 31.32
C ILE A 409 3.41 -3.33 30.28
N ILE A 410 3.23 -4.60 30.59
CA ILE A 410 2.46 -5.54 29.77
C ILE A 410 1.06 -5.65 30.35
N SER A 411 0.03 -5.47 29.53
CA SER A 411 -1.37 -5.58 29.96
C SER A 411 -2.23 -6.07 28.80
N GLY A 412 -3.34 -6.76 29.09
CA GLY A 412 -4.24 -7.25 28.05
C GLY A 412 -4.93 -8.54 28.43
N THR A 413 -5.65 -9.11 27.46
CA THR A 413 -6.48 -10.31 27.65
C THR A 413 -5.67 -11.58 27.91
N ALA A 414 -4.40 -11.63 27.54
CA ALA A 414 -3.50 -12.75 27.84
C ALA A 414 -2.92 -12.71 29.26
N PHE A 415 -3.12 -11.62 30.00
CA PHE A 415 -2.51 -11.38 31.30
C PHE A 415 -3.58 -11.09 32.35
N HIS A 416 -3.55 -11.77 33.49
CA HIS A 416 -4.54 -11.56 34.55
C HIS A 416 -4.43 -10.20 35.23
N THR A 417 -3.22 -9.64 35.30
CA THR A 417 -2.91 -8.33 35.89
C THR A 417 -1.79 -7.67 35.07
N PRO A 418 -1.70 -6.32 35.07
CA PRO A 418 -0.55 -5.64 34.49
C PRO A 418 0.77 -6.14 35.08
N LEU A 419 1.75 -6.39 34.23
CA LEU A 419 3.09 -6.83 34.62
C LEU A 419 4.10 -5.74 34.27
N LEU A 420 4.85 -5.28 35.26
CA LEU A 420 6.03 -4.44 35.03
C LEU A 420 7.23 -5.36 34.75
N VAL A 421 7.82 -5.26 33.57
CA VAL A 421 8.93 -6.10 33.14
C VAL A 421 10.10 -5.27 32.60
N GLN A 422 11.31 -5.79 32.74
CA GLN A 422 12.47 -5.31 32.00
C GLN A 422 12.66 -6.23 30.79
N ILE A 423 12.65 -5.66 29.59
CA ILE A 423 12.92 -6.40 28.36
C ILE A 423 14.42 -6.50 28.19
N ASP A 424 14.92 -7.73 28.08
CA ASP A 424 16.33 -7.98 27.80
C ASP A 424 16.73 -7.36 26.45
N ARG A 425 17.87 -6.67 26.43
CA ARG A 425 18.44 -6.16 25.17
C ARG A 425 18.89 -7.35 24.32
N LEU A 426 18.55 -7.32 23.04
CA LEU A 426 19.12 -8.24 22.07
C LEU A 426 20.63 -7.99 21.93
N ALA A 427 21.40 -9.04 21.65
CA ALA A 427 22.80 -8.89 21.28
C ALA A 427 22.92 -8.03 20.00
N GLU A 428 23.99 -7.27 19.85
CA GLU A 428 24.13 -6.24 18.80
C GLU A 428 23.91 -6.82 17.39
N GLU A 429 24.37 -8.05 17.14
CA GLU A 429 24.22 -8.76 15.87
C GLU A 429 22.76 -9.11 15.52
N SER A 430 21.89 -9.19 16.52
CA SER A 430 20.48 -9.56 16.38
C SER A 430 19.52 -8.43 16.76
N ALA A 431 20.04 -7.32 17.30
CA ALA A 431 19.25 -6.17 17.70
C ALA A 431 18.74 -5.41 16.45
N PRO A 432 17.61 -4.71 16.54
CA PRO A 432 17.24 -3.76 15.51
C PRO A 432 18.28 -2.64 15.44
N GLN A 433 18.60 -2.19 14.24
CA GLN A 433 19.58 -1.12 13.97
C GLN A 433 18.98 0.27 14.28
N SER A 434 18.44 0.43 15.50
CA SER A 434 17.73 1.61 15.98
C SER A 434 18.61 2.56 16.80
N ASP A 435 19.85 2.19 17.07
CA ASP A 435 20.73 2.95 17.95
C ASP A 435 21.09 4.31 17.33
N THR A 436 20.93 5.38 18.12
CA THR A 436 21.31 6.74 17.74
C THR A 436 22.80 6.78 17.40
N LEU A 437 23.17 7.56 16.38
CA LEU A 437 24.56 7.78 16.00
C LEU A 437 25.36 8.24 17.22
N ASP A 438 26.37 7.45 17.61
CA ASP A 438 27.27 7.80 18.70
C ASP A 438 28.24 8.88 18.21
N LEU A 439 27.94 10.12 18.59
CA LEU A 439 28.73 11.28 18.19
C LEU A 439 30.08 11.32 18.90
N GLU A 440 30.22 10.73 20.09
CA GLU A 440 31.50 10.70 20.81
C GLU A 440 32.47 9.79 20.07
N ASN A 441 32.03 8.57 19.73
CA ASN A 441 32.82 7.67 18.89
C ASN A 441 33.05 8.22 17.47
N LEU A 442 32.08 8.93 16.89
CA LEU A 442 32.22 9.50 15.55
C LEU A 442 33.18 10.69 15.50
N TRP A 443 33.19 11.52 16.55
CA TRP A 443 34.00 12.73 16.66
C TRP A 443 35.33 12.51 17.38
N ASP A 444 35.60 11.28 17.83
CA ASP A 444 36.82 10.92 18.58
C ASP A 444 37.00 11.80 19.84
N LEU A 445 35.92 11.96 20.61
CA LEU A 445 35.84 12.79 21.82
C LEU A 445 36.07 12.01 23.12
#